data_AF-A0A0C4E5A5-F1
#
_entry.id   AF-A0A0C4E5A5-F1
#
_cell.length_a   1.000
_cell.length_b   1.000
_cell.length_c   1.000
_cell.angle_alpha   90.00
_cell.angle_beta   90.00
_cell.angle_gamma   90.00
#
_symmetry.space_group_name_H-M   'P 1'
#
loop_
_entity.id
_entity.type
_entity.pdbx_description
1 polymer ?
#
loop_
_entity_poly.entity_id
_entity_poly.type
_entity_poly.pdbx_seq_one_letter_code
_entity_poly.pdbx_strand_id
1 'polypeptide(L)'
;MKYDQHLPSLLLLPAPPAPASRESMSAAYGPPLDAAIATAASETLAPRAVWIEPNNTAVVDLATFAAAYHPWRTIFHCSTEAGLGLFSDYLRLAEGRQVLRQDQLVAVDGGLTMNVSAAGAAAAPKEADVGQHRTVCIGGTFDHLHAGHKLLLTGGALLLDMPRVEEGAPSSEKPARFIVGVTGDELLRNKKHADLVEPWDRRARGVIDFLSTLLELRPTGWKEAKEGDDGQQEQQQQQGATSSCYNIVEADGDFRASFRDGAVSVECVRIQDAFGPTITMPELSSLVVSAETRSGGQAVNDKRAGLGWAPLQILEVDVLDAGSGEGHDAEQPTQTGDFASKISSTAIRQALSESRP
;
A
#
# COMPACT_ATOMS: atom_id res chain seq x y z
N MET A 1 -15.02 -32.87 3.51
CA MET A 1 -15.00 -31.45 3.11
C MET A 1 -14.04 -30.71 4.03
N LYS A 2 -12.79 -30.49 3.58
CA LYS A 2 -11.80 -29.75 4.38
C LYS A 2 -12.16 -28.27 4.27
N TYR A 3 -12.61 -27.68 5.38
CA TYR A 3 -12.89 -26.24 5.47
C TYR A 3 -11.58 -25.46 5.32
N ASP A 4 -11.66 -24.44 4.48
CA ASP A 4 -10.58 -23.57 4.01
C ASP A 4 -10.09 -22.69 5.18
N GLN A 5 -8.94 -23.02 5.78
CA GLN A 5 -8.51 -22.40 7.04
C GLN A 5 -7.87 -21.00 6.90
N HIS A 6 -7.88 -20.37 5.72
CA HIS A 6 -7.11 -19.13 5.49
C HIS A 6 -7.80 -18.13 4.54
N LEU A 7 -9.12 -17.93 4.69
CA LEU A 7 -9.85 -16.88 3.94
C LEU A 7 -9.67 -15.48 4.59
N PRO A 8 -9.53 -14.40 3.80
CA PRO A 8 -9.35 -13.04 4.32
C PRO A 8 -10.66 -12.46 4.89
N SER A 9 -10.54 -11.41 5.72
CA SER A 9 -11.68 -10.67 6.26
C SER A 9 -11.75 -9.25 5.69
N LEU A 10 -12.97 -8.71 5.59
CA LEU A 10 -13.27 -7.36 5.11
C LEU A 10 -13.81 -6.50 6.25
N LEU A 11 -13.35 -5.26 6.40
CA LEU A 11 -13.94 -4.26 7.30
C LEU A 11 -14.44 -3.06 6.48
N LEU A 12 -15.74 -2.77 6.59
CA LEU A 12 -16.39 -1.64 5.92
C LEU A 12 -16.44 -0.42 6.85
N LEU A 13 -15.59 0.57 6.57
CA LEU A 13 -15.55 1.83 7.31
C LEU A 13 -16.30 2.94 6.56
N PRO A 14 -17.19 3.70 7.21
CA PRO A 14 -17.87 4.84 6.59
C PRO A 14 -16.87 5.96 6.25
N ALA A 15 -17.29 6.92 5.42
CA ALA A 15 -16.48 8.08 5.03
C ALA A 15 -15.89 8.83 6.25
N PRO A 16 -14.69 9.44 6.10
CA PRO A 16 -13.99 10.07 7.22
C PRO A 16 -14.78 11.21 7.84
N PRO A 17 -14.66 11.42 9.17
CA PRO A 17 -15.25 12.57 9.85
C PRO A 17 -14.75 13.89 9.26
N ALA A 18 -15.59 14.92 9.31
CA ALA A 18 -15.22 16.28 8.91
C ALA A 18 -15.16 17.21 10.13
N PRO A 19 -13.98 17.78 10.48
CA PRO A 19 -12.69 17.69 9.76
C PRO A 19 -11.98 16.35 9.96
N ALA A 20 -11.17 15.93 8.97
CA ALA A 20 -10.37 14.71 9.02
C ALA A 20 -9.04 14.93 9.78
N SER A 21 -9.12 15.35 11.04
CA SER A 21 -7.95 15.45 11.90
C SER A 21 -7.53 14.06 12.41
N ARG A 22 -6.31 13.95 12.93
CA ARG A 22 -5.79 12.71 13.51
C ARG A 22 -6.69 12.22 14.65
N GLU A 23 -7.14 13.12 15.50
CA GLU A 23 -7.99 12.84 16.65
C GLU A 23 -9.38 12.38 16.22
N SER A 24 -9.98 13.05 15.23
CA SER A 24 -11.30 12.68 14.73
C SER A 24 -11.26 11.33 14.00
N MET A 25 -10.24 11.07 13.19
CA MET A 25 -10.05 9.76 12.55
C MET A 25 -9.79 8.65 13.57
N SER A 26 -8.94 8.90 14.57
CA SER A 26 -8.67 7.93 15.63
C SER A 26 -9.94 7.61 16.45
N ALA A 27 -10.74 8.62 16.77
CA ALA A 27 -11.98 8.44 17.51
C ALA A 27 -13.05 7.70 16.70
N ALA A 28 -13.14 7.96 15.39
CA ALA A 28 -14.12 7.34 14.50
C ALA A 28 -13.77 5.90 14.12
N TYR A 29 -12.48 5.62 13.88
CA TYR A 29 -12.03 4.34 13.32
C TYR A 29 -11.29 3.41 14.29
N GLY A 30 -10.78 3.92 15.42
CA GLY A 30 -10.10 3.10 16.42
C GLY A 30 -10.95 1.93 16.91
N PRO A 31 -12.16 2.16 17.45
CA PRO A 31 -13.02 1.09 17.97
C PRO A 31 -13.35 -0.03 16.95
N PRO A 32 -13.80 0.26 15.71
CA PRO A 32 -14.08 -0.79 14.75
C PRO A 32 -12.82 -1.52 14.25
N LEU A 33 -11.65 -0.84 14.18
CA LEU A 33 -10.37 -1.47 13.87
C LEU A 33 -9.94 -2.42 14.97
N ASP A 34 -9.98 -2.00 16.23
CA ASP A 34 -9.61 -2.83 17.38
C ASP A 34 -10.50 -4.07 17.46
N ALA A 35 -11.81 -3.93 17.24
CA ALA A 35 -12.75 -5.05 17.21
C ALA A 35 -12.44 -6.05 16.08
N ALA A 36 -12.19 -5.55 14.87
CA ALA A 36 -11.86 -6.39 13.71
C ALA A 36 -10.51 -7.10 13.90
N ILE A 37 -9.49 -6.38 14.38
CA ILE A 37 -8.16 -6.92 14.65
C ILE A 37 -8.19 -7.92 15.79
N ALA A 38 -8.87 -7.64 16.91
CA ALA A 38 -8.97 -8.59 18.03
C ALA A 38 -9.62 -9.90 17.59
N THR A 39 -10.62 -9.82 16.70
CA THR A 39 -11.27 -11.00 16.12
C THR A 39 -10.31 -11.73 15.17
N ALA A 40 -9.56 -11.01 14.34
CA ALA A 40 -8.62 -11.57 13.37
C ALA A 40 -7.30 -12.10 13.98
N ALA A 41 -6.81 -11.50 15.07
CA ALA A 41 -5.52 -11.78 15.71
C ALA A 41 -5.55 -13.03 16.61
N SER A 42 -6.72 -13.64 16.80
CA SER A 42 -6.85 -14.92 17.49
C SER A 42 -6.19 -16.10 16.75
N GLU A 43 -5.70 -15.92 15.51
CA GLU A 43 -5.12 -16.99 14.68
C GLU A 43 -3.97 -16.49 13.78
N THR A 44 -3.01 -17.38 13.49
CA THR A 44 -1.75 -17.10 12.79
C THR A 44 -1.97 -16.83 11.28
N LEU A 45 -1.63 -15.63 10.81
CA LEU A 45 -1.75 -15.23 9.40
C LEU A 45 -0.53 -15.66 8.55
N ALA A 46 -0.80 -16.27 7.39
CA ALA A 46 0.08 -16.24 6.22
C ALA A 46 -0.61 -15.39 5.12
N PRO A 47 0.12 -14.54 4.36
CA PRO A 47 -0.50 -13.57 3.45
C PRO A 47 -0.68 -14.14 2.04
N ARG A 48 -1.85 -13.95 1.40
CA ARG A 48 -2.02 -13.99 -0.08
C ARG A 48 -3.11 -13.03 -0.57
N ALA A 49 -2.89 -12.54 -1.80
CA ALA A 49 -3.40 -11.33 -2.45
C ALA A 49 -4.90 -11.30 -2.81
N VAL A 50 -5.47 -10.09 -2.87
CA VAL A 50 -6.88 -9.72 -3.09
C VAL A 50 -6.97 -8.68 -4.20
N TRP A 51 -7.94 -8.80 -5.12
CA TRP A 51 -8.05 -7.88 -6.26
C TRP A 51 -9.51 -7.61 -6.68
N ILE A 52 -9.75 -6.36 -7.09
CA ILE A 52 -11.02 -5.63 -7.30
C ILE A 52 -11.17 -5.24 -8.81
N GLU A 53 -12.18 -4.49 -9.28
CA GLU A 53 -12.23 -3.89 -10.65
C GLU A 53 -11.78 -2.40 -10.64
N PRO A 54 -11.72 -1.63 -11.76
CA PRO A 54 -11.21 -0.25 -11.76
C PRO A 54 -12.29 0.84 -11.87
N ASN A 55 -12.21 1.83 -10.99
CA ASN A 55 -12.49 3.24 -11.31
C ASN A 55 -11.18 4.04 -11.12
N ASN A 56 -11.12 5.27 -11.64
CA ASN A 56 -9.94 6.05 -12.08
C ASN A 56 -8.82 6.37 -11.04
N THR A 57 -8.54 5.50 -10.07
CA THR A 57 -7.45 5.61 -9.08
C THR A 57 -6.96 4.22 -8.63
N ALA A 58 -5.88 4.14 -7.83
CA ALA A 58 -5.52 2.89 -7.13
C ALA A 58 -6.55 2.51 -6.03
N VAL A 59 -7.36 3.47 -5.58
CA VAL A 59 -8.58 3.25 -4.79
C VAL A 59 -9.73 2.95 -5.73
N VAL A 60 -10.36 1.82 -5.50
CA VAL A 60 -11.51 1.34 -6.24
C VAL A 60 -12.78 1.79 -5.53
N ASP A 61 -13.80 2.18 -6.28
CA ASP A 61 -15.07 2.55 -5.66
C ASP A 61 -15.81 1.31 -5.14
N LEU A 62 -16.89 1.54 -4.38
CA LEU A 62 -17.64 0.45 -3.77
C LEU A 62 -18.32 -0.48 -4.78
N ALA A 63 -18.82 0.05 -5.90
CA ALA A 63 -19.52 -0.73 -6.91
C ALA A 63 -18.55 -1.69 -7.61
N THR A 64 -17.42 -1.13 -8.02
CA THR A 64 -16.28 -1.82 -8.57
C THR A 64 -15.70 -2.85 -7.58
N PHE A 65 -15.64 -2.52 -6.28
CA PHE A 65 -15.24 -3.44 -5.21
C PHE A 65 -16.17 -4.63 -5.04
N ALA A 66 -17.47 -4.36 -4.98
CA ALA A 66 -18.49 -5.36 -4.73
C ALA A 66 -18.80 -6.25 -5.94
N ALA A 67 -18.52 -5.76 -7.16
CA ALA A 67 -18.71 -6.52 -8.40
C ALA A 67 -17.75 -7.72 -8.53
N ALA A 68 -16.58 -7.65 -7.89
CA ALA A 68 -15.60 -8.73 -7.88
C ALA A 68 -15.96 -9.85 -6.88
N TYR A 69 -15.71 -11.11 -7.25
CA TYR A 69 -15.92 -12.26 -6.37
C TYR A 69 -14.83 -12.34 -5.30
N HIS A 70 -15.26 -12.34 -4.03
CA HIS A 70 -14.44 -12.38 -2.84
C HIS A 70 -14.86 -13.47 -1.83
N PRO A 71 -14.12 -14.58 -1.61
CA PRO A 71 -14.46 -15.55 -0.58
C PRO A 71 -14.05 -15.02 0.79
N TRP A 72 -14.78 -14.02 1.28
CA TRP A 72 -14.59 -13.48 2.62
C TRP A 72 -14.85 -14.54 3.68
N ARG A 73 -14.00 -14.61 4.71
CA ARG A 73 -14.33 -15.32 5.94
C ARG A 73 -15.39 -14.54 6.72
N THR A 74 -15.09 -13.27 6.97
CA THR A 74 -15.89 -12.37 7.79
C THR A 74 -15.93 -10.98 7.16
N ILE A 75 -17.10 -10.36 7.20
CA ILE A 75 -17.36 -8.99 6.76
C ILE A 75 -17.82 -8.22 8.00
N PHE A 76 -16.95 -7.36 8.50
CA PHE A 76 -17.25 -6.45 9.59
C PHE A 76 -17.88 -5.17 9.06
N HIS A 77 -18.93 -4.69 9.72
CA HIS A 77 -19.54 -3.39 9.42
C HIS A 77 -19.82 -2.59 10.69
N CYS A 78 -19.65 -1.28 10.62
CA CYS A 78 -19.95 -0.40 11.76
C CYS A 78 -21.47 -0.35 12.03
N SER A 79 -21.85 -0.36 13.31
CA SER A 79 -23.24 -0.27 13.78
C SER A 79 -23.80 1.16 13.79
N THR A 80 -23.06 2.11 13.21
CA THR A 80 -23.50 3.50 13.04
C THR A 80 -24.45 3.62 11.84
N GLU A 81 -25.25 4.68 11.77
CA GLU A 81 -26.14 4.94 10.63
C GLU A 81 -25.39 4.94 9.29
N ALA A 82 -24.26 5.67 9.22
CA ALA A 82 -23.41 5.69 8.03
C ALA A 82 -22.79 4.32 7.71
N GLY A 83 -22.38 3.57 8.74
CA GLY A 83 -21.84 2.21 8.57
C GLY A 83 -22.87 1.22 8.03
N LEU A 84 -24.10 1.28 8.54
CA LEU A 84 -25.23 0.48 8.07
C LEU A 84 -25.62 0.85 6.63
N GLY A 85 -25.59 2.14 6.29
CA GLY A 85 -25.81 2.61 4.91
C GLY A 85 -24.78 2.01 3.95
N LEU A 86 -23.49 2.14 4.26
CA LEU A 86 -22.40 1.57 3.47
C LEU A 86 -22.53 0.04 3.32
N PHE A 87 -22.86 -0.64 4.42
CA PHE A 87 -23.05 -2.09 4.41
C PHE A 87 -24.23 -2.51 3.53
N SER A 88 -25.34 -1.79 3.59
CA SER A 88 -26.50 -2.04 2.73
C SER A 88 -26.17 -1.85 1.25
N ASP A 89 -25.38 -0.82 0.91
CA ASP A 89 -24.96 -0.58 -0.47
C ASP A 89 -24.01 -1.68 -0.95
N TYR A 90 -23.05 -2.10 -0.12
CA TYR A 90 -22.16 -3.23 -0.41
C TYR A 90 -22.95 -4.51 -0.72
N LEU A 91 -23.92 -4.88 0.14
CA LEU A 91 -24.74 -6.08 -0.07
C LEU A 91 -25.53 -6.02 -1.38
N ARG A 92 -26.11 -4.86 -1.71
CA ARG A 92 -26.86 -4.65 -2.96
C ARG A 92 -25.96 -4.83 -4.19
N LEU A 93 -24.74 -4.31 -4.13
CA LEU A 93 -23.79 -4.36 -5.25
C LEU A 93 -23.15 -5.75 -5.42
N ALA A 94 -22.96 -6.48 -4.31
CA ALA A 94 -22.45 -7.85 -4.33
C ALA A 94 -23.51 -8.90 -4.71
N GLU A 95 -24.79 -8.50 -4.73
CA GLU A 95 -25.91 -9.38 -5.07
C GLU A 95 -25.74 -9.97 -6.48
N GLY A 96 -25.92 -11.29 -6.60
CA GLY A 96 -25.75 -12.00 -7.87
C GLY A 96 -24.30 -12.27 -8.29
N ARG A 97 -23.31 -11.67 -7.62
CA ARG A 97 -21.87 -11.91 -7.87
C ARG A 97 -21.28 -12.97 -6.94
N GLN A 98 -21.70 -12.95 -5.68
CA GLN A 98 -21.28 -13.92 -4.67
C GLN A 98 -22.38 -14.20 -3.65
N VAL A 99 -22.36 -15.40 -3.06
CA VAL A 99 -23.29 -15.78 -2.00
C VAL A 99 -22.65 -15.49 -0.66
N LEU A 100 -23.16 -14.47 0.04
CA LEU A 100 -22.77 -14.12 1.40
C LEU A 100 -23.70 -14.79 2.40
N ARG A 101 -23.12 -15.43 3.42
CA ARG A 101 -23.87 -16.10 4.48
C ARG A 101 -23.99 -15.20 5.71
N GLN A 102 -25.08 -15.36 6.47
CA GLN A 102 -25.33 -14.55 7.66
C GLN A 102 -24.26 -14.71 8.74
N ASP A 103 -23.65 -15.90 8.88
CA ASP A 103 -22.57 -16.17 9.83
C ASP A 103 -21.25 -15.46 9.48
N GLN A 104 -21.14 -14.94 8.25
CA GLN A 104 -19.98 -14.14 7.82
C GLN A 104 -20.16 -12.65 8.16
N LEU A 105 -21.35 -12.19 8.53
CA LEU A 105 -21.67 -10.77 8.71
C LEU A 105 -21.60 -10.40 10.19
N VAL A 106 -20.67 -9.52 10.56
CA VAL A 106 -20.43 -9.15 11.97
C VAL A 106 -20.56 -7.64 12.13
N ALA A 107 -21.52 -7.23 12.94
CA ALA A 107 -21.65 -5.84 13.37
C ALA A 107 -20.60 -5.54 14.43
N VAL A 108 -19.87 -4.43 14.27
CA VAL A 108 -18.93 -3.90 15.26
C VAL A 108 -19.39 -2.52 15.72
N ASP A 109 -19.02 -2.13 16.93
CA ASP A 109 -19.28 -0.78 17.41
C ASP A 109 -18.55 0.24 16.52
N GLY A 110 -19.26 1.29 16.12
CA GLY A 110 -18.61 2.41 15.44
C GLY A 110 -18.02 3.39 16.45
N GLY A 111 -16.96 4.07 16.04
CA GLY A 111 -16.37 5.14 16.84
C GLY A 111 -17.22 6.41 16.85
N LEU A 112 -16.76 7.40 17.63
CA LEU A 112 -17.41 8.69 17.74
C LEU A 112 -17.11 9.54 16.50
N THR A 113 -18.15 9.92 15.78
CA THR A 113 -18.06 10.79 14.59
C THR A 113 -18.80 12.09 14.86
N MET A 114 -18.10 13.22 14.86
CA MET A 114 -18.72 14.55 14.85
C MET A 114 -18.42 15.22 13.50
N ASN A 115 -19.47 15.42 12.70
CA ASN A 115 -19.39 16.21 11.48
C ASN A 115 -19.81 17.65 11.80
N VAL A 116 -18.87 18.58 11.79
CA VAL A 116 -19.19 20.00 11.97
C VAL A 116 -19.64 20.55 10.62
N SER A 117 -20.94 20.84 10.48
CA SER A 117 -21.44 21.60 9.31
C SER A 117 -20.69 22.94 9.27
N ALA A 118 -19.98 23.21 8.18
CA ALA A 118 -19.15 24.40 8.04
C ALA A 118 -19.99 25.69 7.99
N ALA A 119 -20.41 26.18 9.17
CA ALA A 119 -20.83 27.55 9.39
C ALA A 119 -19.68 28.25 10.13
N GLY A 120 -18.65 28.67 9.39
CA GLY A 120 -17.57 29.52 9.91
C GLY A 120 -16.19 28.86 10.12
N ALA A 121 -15.89 27.74 9.45
CA ALA A 121 -14.52 27.23 9.42
C ALA A 121 -13.65 28.15 8.56
N ALA A 122 -12.66 28.80 9.18
CA ALA A 122 -11.55 29.45 8.48
C ALA A 122 -10.98 28.47 7.44
N ALA A 123 -10.70 28.98 6.23
CA ALA A 123 -10.26 28.20 5.10
C ALA A 123 -9.23 27.17 5.52
N ALA A 124 -9.55 25.88 5.33
CA ALA A 124 -8.57 24.82 5.35
C ALA A 124 -7.39 25.25 4.46
N PRO A 125 -6.13 24.92 4.82
CA PRO A 125 -5.02 25.16 3.92
C PRO A 125 -5.42 24.57 2.56
N LYS A 126 -5.26 25.36 1.48
CA LYS A 126 -5.50 24.88 0.12
C LYS A 126 -4.70 23.59 -0.02
N GLU A 127 -5.37 22.44 0.04
CA GLU A 127 -4.77 21.16 -0.32
C GLU A 127 -4.14 21.38 -1.68
N ALA A 128 -2.83 21.18 -1.77
CA ALA A 128 -2.15 21.24 -3.04
C ALA A 128 -2.88 20.26 -3.96
N ASP A 129 -3.28 20.70 -5.16
CA ASP A 129 -3.76 19.78 -6.18
C ASP A 129 -2.60 18.83 -6.49
N VAL A 130 -2.60 17.67 -5.82
CA VAL A 130 -1.47 16.74 -5.84
C VAL A 130 -1.32 16.13 -7.24
N GLY A 131 -2.38 16.17 -8.05
CA GLY A 131 -2.41 15.68 -9.42
C GLY A 131 -2.19 14.16 -9.50
N GLN A 132 -2.86 13.50 -10.45
CA GLN A 132 -2.47 12.13 -10.80
C GLN A 132 -1.33 12.17 -11.82
N HIS A 133 -0.48 11.15 -11.79
CA HIS A 133 0.71 11.06 -12.61
C HIS A 133 0.76 9.75 -13.38
N ARG A 134 1.09 9.84 -14.68
CA ARG A 134 1.28 8.65 -15.49
C ARG A 134 2.50 7.83 -15.10
N THR A 135 3.53 8.52 -14.59
CA THR A 135 4.74 7.88 -14.06
C THR A 135 5.00 8.42 -12.66
N VAL A 136 5.02 7.52 -11.68
CA VAL A 136 5.35 7.80 -10.29
C VAL A 136 6.68 7.15 -9.95
N CYS A 137 7.63 7.96 -9.46
CA CYS A 137 8.93 7.46 -9.00
C CYS A 137 9.01 7.52 -7.49
N ILE A 138 9.63 6.51 -6.88
CA ILE A 138 9.91 6.49 -5.45
C ILE A 138 11.28 5.87 -5.22
N GLY A 139 12.02 6.35 -4.24
CA GLY A 139 13.35 5.84 -3.90
C GLY A 139 13.41 5.39 -2.45
N GLY A 140 14.09 4.28 -2.19
CA GLY A 140 14.23 3.78 -0.84
C GLY A 140 15.13 2.55 -0.74
N THR A 141 15.49 2.22 0.48
CA THR A 141 16.20 0.97 0.74
C THR A 141 15.24 -0.21 0.75
N PHE A 142 14.03 -0.03 1.29
CA PHE A 142 13.02 -1.09 1.41
C PHE A 142 13.57 -2.36 2.09
N ASP A 143 14.49 -2.17 3.03
CA ASP A 143 14.98 -3.22 3.91
C ASP A 143 13.90 -3.57 4.92
N HIS A 144 13.66 -4.87 5.15
CA HIS A 144 12.68 -5.38 6.11
C HIS A 144 11.37 -4.58 6.07
N LEU A 145 10.64 -4.69 4.94
CA LEU A 145 9.50 -3.84 4.60
C LEU A 145 8.50 -3.64 5.75
N HIS A 146 8.60 -2.49 6.43
CA HIS A 146 7.81 -2.12 7.59
C HIS A 146 6.69 -1.11 7.25
N ALA A 147 5.89 -0.71 8.24
CA ALA A 147 4.73 0.15 8.03
C ALA A 147 5.07 1.47 7.32
N GLY A 148 6.21 2.09 7.64
CA GLY A 148 6.63 3.33 7.00
C GLY A 148 6.88 3.19 5.50
N HIS A 149 7.57 2.13 5.08
CA HIS A 149 7.74 1.83 3.65
C HIS A 149 6.40 1.52 2.97
N LYS A 150 5.50 0.81 3.66
CA LYS A 150 4.17 0.47 3.13
C LYS A 150 3.33 1.73 2.90
N LEU A 151 3.31 2.67 3.86
CA LEU A 151 2.64 3.96 3.71
C LEU A 151 3.21 4.76 2.54
N LEU A 152 4.53 4.80 2.41
CA LEU A 152 5.22 5.50 1.32
C LEU A 152 4.87 4.89 -0.06
N LEU A 153 4.93 3.56 -0.18
CA LEU A 153 4.55 2.83 -1.41
C LEU A 153 3.07 2.98 -1.73
N THR A 154 2.19 2.92 -0.73
CA THR A 154 0.74 3.16 -0.89
C THR A 154 0.48 4.58 -1.37
N GLY A 155 1.10 5.60 -0.75
CA GLY A 155 1.01 6.99 -1.18
C GLY A 155 1.41 7.16 -2.65
N GLY A 156 2.52 6.52 -3.07
CA GLY A 156 2.92 6.48 -4.48
C GLY A 156 1.90 5.81 -5.40
N ALA A 157 1.33 4.67 -4.99
CA ALA A 157 0.33 3.95 -5.78
C ALA A 157 -0.93 4.81 -6.02
N LEU A 158 -1.37 5.56 -5.00
CA LEU A 158 -2.55 6.42 -5.05
C LEU A 158 -2.42 7.55 -6.07
N LEU A 159 -1.18 7.96 -6.39
CA LEU A 159 -0.90 9.02 -7.35
C LEU A 159 -0.90 8.52 -8.81
N LEU A 160 -0.99 7.22 -9.06
CA LEU A 160 -0.99 6.69 -10.41
C LEU A 160 -2.27 7.09 -11.16
N ASP A 161 -2.08 7.74 -12.30
CA ASP A 161 -3.11 7.96 -13.30
C ASP A 161 -3.26 6.69 -14.15
N MET A 162 -4.36 5.95 -13.96
CA MET A 162 -4.60 4.65 -14.59
C MET A 162 -5.14 4.81 -16.02
N PRO A 163 -4.73 3.97 -16.99
CA PRO A 163 -5.27 4.04 -18.35
C PRO A 163 -6.75 3.72 -18.35
N ARG A 164 -7.51 4.42 -19.18
CA ARG A 164 -8.92 4.09 -19.39
C ARG A 164 -9.01 2.87 -20.29
N VAL A 165 -9.81 1.90 -19.85
CA VAL A 165 -10.17 0.75 -20.66
C VAL A 165 -11.64 0.95 -21.05
N GLU A 166 -11.87 1.36 -22.30
CA GLU A 166 -13.23 1.39 -22.85
C GLU A 166 -13.63 -0.03 -23.24
N GLU A 167 -14.80 -0.48 -22.78
CA GLU A 167 -15.35 -1.80 -23.11
C GLU A 167 -15.41 -1.99 -24.64
N GLY A 168 -14.70 -3.00 -25.14
CA GLY A 168 -14.73 -3.39 -26.56
C GLY A 168 -13.69 -2.70 -27.47
N ALA A 169 -12.80 -1.84 -26.94
CA ALA A 169 -11.71 -1.24 -27.70
C ALA A 169 -10.34 -1.67 -27.14
N PRO A 170 -9.33 -1.97 -27.99
CA PRO A 170 -7.97 -2.15 -27.50
C PRO A 170 -7.50 -0.85 -26.86
N SER A 171 -7.08 -0.91 -25.59
CA SER A 171 -6.51 0.24 -24.89
C SER A 171 -5.28 0.73 -25.65
N SER A 172 -5.40 1.87 -26.34
CA SER A 172 -4.30 2.52 -27.05
C SER A 172 -3.43 3.39 -26.12
N GLU A 173 -3.84 3.49 -24.85
CA GLU A 173 -3.15 4.27 -23.85
C GLU A 173 -1.95 3.51 -23.27
N LYS A 174 -0.84 4.22 -23.08
CA LYS A 174 0.39 3.65 -22.48
C LYS A 174 0.14 3.23 -21.04
N PRO A 175 0.69 2.13 -20.50
CA PRO A 175 0.51 1.76 -19.09
C PRO A 175 0.90 2.89 -18.11
N ALA A 176 0.26 2.89 -16.93
CA ALA A 176 0.76 3.65 -15.79
C ALA A 176 2.05 3.01 -15.26
N ARG A 177 3.07 3.83 -14.99
CA ARG A 177 4.39 3.35 -14.59
C ARG A 177 4.67 3.69 -13.13
N PHE A 178 4.97 2.69 -12.33
CA PHE A 178 5.47 2.86 -10.97
C PHE A 178 6.93 2.40 -10.90
N ILE A 179 7.85 3.35 -10.83
CA ILE A 179 9.28 3.09 -10.76
C ILE A 179 9.73 3.17 -9.29
N VAL A 180 10.28 2.08 -8.78
CA VAL A 180 10.79 1.97 -7.42
C VAL A 180 12.31 1.80 -7.45
N GLY A 181 13.03 2.86 -7.11
CA GLY A 181 14.48 2.81 -6.92
C GLY A 181 14.84 2.11 -5.63
N VAL A 182 15.40 0.91 -5.73
CA VAL A 182 15.82 0.07 -4.58
C VAL A 182 17.34 0.15 -4.44
N THR A 183 17.83 0.65 -3.30
CA THR A 183 19.27 0.87 -3.11
C THR A 183 20.09 -0.41 -3.24
N GLY A 184 21.11 -0.39 -4.10
CA GLY A 184 22.12 -1.44 -4.24
C GLY A 184 23.24 -1.32 -3.20
N ASP A 185 24.16 -2.27 -3.23
CA ASP A 185 25.18 -2.47 -2.19
C ASP A 185 26.09 -1.26 -1.96
N GLU A 186 26.34 -0.44 -2.99
CA GLU A 186 27.20 0.74 -2.90
C GLU A 186 26.67 1.80 -1.91
N LEU A 187 25.36 1.98 -1.86
CA LEU A 187 24.69 2.91 -0.94
C LEU A 187 24.45 2.33 0.45
N LEU A 188 24.71 1.03 0.64
CA LEU A 188 24.49 0.31 1.91
C LEU A 188 25.75 0.22 2.78
N ARG A 189 26.93 0.50 2.23
CA ARG A 189 28.24 0.33 2.90
C ARG A 189 28.37 1.09 4.23
N ASN A 190 27.66 2.22 4.36
CA ASN A 190 27.72 3.07 5.56
C ASN A 190 26.56 2.83 6.54
N LYS A 191 25.68 1.85 6.30
CA LYS A 191 24.55 1.59 7.20
C LYS A 191 25.00 0.79 8.42
N LYS A 192 24.46 1.16 9.59
CA LYS A 192 24.59 0.36 10.82
C LYS A 192 24.06 -1.05 10.57
N HIS A 193 24.78 -2.08 11.01
CA HIS A 193 24.44 -3.49 10.75
C HIS A 193 24.21 -3.81 9.26
N ALA A 194 25.10 -3.33 8.38
CA ALA A 194 25.01 -3.55 6.94
C ALA A 194 24.99 -5.04 6.56
N ASP A 195 25.58 -5.91 7.38
CA ASP A 195 25.59 -7.36 7.23
C ASP A 195 24.22 -8.02 7.45
N LEU A 196 23.29 -7.30 8.07
CA LEU A 196 21.91 -7.73 8.33
C LEU A 196 20.89 -7.12 7.36
N VAL A 197 21.34 -6.38 6.35
CA VAL A 197 20.45 -5.85 5.31
C VAL A 197 20.03 -6.98 4.38
N GLU A 198 18.75 -7.02 4.00
CA GLU A 198 18.25 -8.02 3.06
C GLU A 198 18.94 -7.89 1.68
N PRO A 199 19.25 -9.00 0.98
CA PRO A 199 19.75 -8.96 -0.39
C PRO A 199 18.84 -8.14 -1.30
N TRP A 200 19.42 -7.47 -2.30
CA TRP A 200 18.67 -6.61 -3.20
C TRP A 200 17.46 -7.31 -3.83
N ASP A 201 17.62 -8.54 -4.29
CA ASP A 201 16.56 -9.31 -4.96
C ASP A 201 15.38 -9.62 -4.01
N ARG A 202 15.66 -9.79 -2.72
CA ARG A 202 14.63 -10.02 -1.69
C ARG A 202 13.84 -8.75 -1.41
N ARG A 203 14.52 -7.60 -1.34
CA ARG A 203 13.87 -6.29 -1.15
C ARG A 203 13.02 -5.91 -2.36
N ALA A 204 13.55 -6.10 -3.57
CA ALA A 204 12.82 -5.84 -4.81
C ALA A 204 11.57 -6.72 -4.94
N ARG A 205 11.67 -8.04 -4.67
CA ARG A 205 10.49 -8.92 -4.61
C ARG A 205 9.52 -8.50 -3.52
N GLY A 206 10.00 -8.17 -2.31
CA GLY A 206 9.14 -7.69 -1.23
C GLY A 206 8.35 -6.42 -1.58
N VAL A 207 8.93 -5.50 -2.36
CA VAL A 207 8.24 -4.32 -2.90
C VAL A 207 7.16 -4.73 -3.89
N ILE A 208 7.49 -5.56 -4.88
CA ILE A 208 6.51 -6.03 -5.89
C ILE A 208 5.39 -6.81 -5.21
N ASP A 209 5.71 -7.69 -4.27
CA ASP A 209 4.75 -8.47 -3.50
C ASP A 209 3.82 -7.58 -2.69
N PHE A 210 4.33 -6.51 -2.06
CA PHE A 210 3.47 -5.55 -1.38
C PHE A 210 2.61 -4.74 -2.35
N LEU A 211 3.18 -4.20 -3.42
CA LEU A 211 2.42 -3.47 -4.44
C LEU A 211 1.38 -4.37 -5.12
N SER A 212 1.63 -5.67 -5.14
CA SER A 212 0.67 -6.67 -5.58
C SER A 212 -0.49 -6.92 -4.59
N THR A 213 -0.54 -6.21 -3.48
CA THR A 213 -1.75 -6.17 -2.66
C THR A 213 -2.63 -4.97 -2.99
N LEU A 214 -2.11 -4.06 -3.82
CA LEU A 214 -2.73 -2.76 -4.15
C LEU A 214 -3.12 -2.65 -5.63
N LEU A 215 -2.27 -3.14 -6.53
CA LEU A 215 -2.32 -2.80 -7.96
C LEU A 215 -3.12 -3.70 -8.91
N GLU A 216 -2.97 -5.02 -8.96
CA GLU A 216 -3.79 -5.89 -9.82
C GLU A 216 -5.29 -5.96 -9.47
N LEU A 217 -6.03 -6.41 -10.47
CA LEU A 217 -7.49 -6.43 -10.61
C LEU A 217 -7.80 -7.45 -11.72
N ARG A 218 -8.81 -8.34 -11.58
CA ARG A 218 -9.20 -9.32 -12.63
C ARG A 218 -10.73 -9.51 -12.76
N PRO A 219 -11.29 -9.60 -13.99
CA PRO A 219 -12.73 -9.82 -14.22
C PRO A 219 -13.31 -11.16 -13.73
N THR A 220 -12.50 -12.23 -13.64
CA THR A 220 -12.96 -13.56 -13.18
C THR A 220 -12.96 -13.74 -11.66
N GLY A 221 -12.57 -12.69 -10.91
CA GLY A 221 -12.41 -12.72 -9.46
C GLY A 221 -11.37 -13.76 -9.00
N TRP A 222 -11.49 -14.26 -7.76
CA TRP A 222 -10.59 -15.30 -7.22
C TRP A 222 -10.91 -16.75 -7.65
N LYS A 223 -11.79 -16.97 -8.62
CA LYS A 223 -12.22 -18.34 -9.00
C LYS A 223 -11.10 -19.15 -9.66
N GLU A 224 -10.25 -18.54 -10.48
CA GLU A 224 -9.32 -19.24 -11.38
C GLU A 224 -7.90 -19.43 -10.81
N ALA A 225 -7.62 -19.02 -9.57
CA ALA A 225 -6.32 -19.29 -8.94
C ALA A 225 -6.04 -20.80 -8.72
N LYS A 226 -6.99 -21.69 -9.07
CA LYS A 226 -6.88 -23.14 -8.94
C LYS A 226 -6.79 -23.93 -10.25
N GLU A 227 -6.98 -23.33 -11.43
CA GLU A 227 -7.18 -24.10 -12.69
C GLU A 227 -6.15 -23.80 -13.80
N GLY A 228 -4.94 -23.37 -13.44
CA GLY A 228 -3.90 -23.04 -14.42
C GLY A 228 -2.49 -23.52 -14.03
N ASP A 229 -2.32 -24.78 -13.65
CA ASP A 229 -1.03 -25.49 -13.79
C ASP A 229 -1.25 -27.01 -13.76
N ASP A 230 -1.93 -27.53 -14.78
CA ASP A 230 -1.90 -28.97 -15.05
C ASP A 230 -0.54 -29.32 -15.71
N GLY A 231 0.44 -29.55 -14.83
CA GLY A 231 1.48 -30.57 -15.01
C GLY A 231 2.52 -30.29 -16.09
N GLN A 232 3.49 -29.42 -15.80
CA GLN A 232 4.93 -29.65 -16.07
C GLN A 232 5.79 -28.45 -15.62
N GLN A 233 6.16 -28.39 -14.33
CA GLN A 233 7.44 -27.80 -13.88
C GLN A 233 7.73 -28.09 -12.40
N GLU A 234 7.69 -29.37 -12.01
CA GLU A 234 8.38 -29.83 -10.79
C GLU A 234 9.88 -30.02 -11.09
N GLN A 235 10.65 -28.94 -11.01
CA GLN A 235 12.08 -28.96 -10.63
C GLN A 235 12.70 -27.54 -10.62
N GLN A 236 12.32 -26.73 -9.64
CA GLN A 236 13.22 -25.74 -9.02
C GLN A 236 12.58 -25.21 -7.72
N GLN A 237 12.55 -26.07 -6.70
CA GLN A 237 12.42 -25.62 -5.32
C GLN A 237 13.81 -25.38 -4.75
N GLN A 238 14.14 -24.12 -4.46
CA GLN A 238 14.72 -23.74 -3.18
C GLN A 238 14.77 -22.20 -3.04
N GLN A 239 13.80 -21.71 -2.26
CA GLN A 239 13.80 -20.52 -1.38
C GLN A 239 12.60 -19.58 -1.60
N GLY A 240 11.62 -19.68 -0.69
CA GLY A 240 10.57 -18.68 -0.47
C GLY A 240 9.32 -18.85 -1.34
N ALA A 241 8.39 -19.70 -0.91
CA ALA A 241 7.09 -19.86 -1.55
C ALA A 241 6.20 -18.62 -1.31
N THR A 242 6.25 -17.62 -2.20
CA THR A 242 5.15 -16.67 -2.37
C THR A 242 4.39 -17.07 -3.62
N SER A 243 3.13 -17.42 -3.41
CA SER A 243 2.32 -18.04 -4.42
C SER A 243 1.54 -16.90 -5.10
N SER A 244 2.25 -16.25 -6.01
CA SER A 244 1.81 -15.06 -6.73
C SER A 244 1.28 -15.45 -8.12
N CYS A 245 0.20 -14.81 -8.57
CA CYS A 245 -0.37 -14.96 -9.90
C CYS A 245 0.20 -13.99 -10.95
N TYR A 246 1.17 -13.15 -10.57
CA TYR A 246 1.87 -12.25 -11.49
C TYR A 246 3.29 -12.77 -11.78
N ASN A 247 3.73 -12.58 -13.01
CA ASN A 247 5.09 -12.93 -13.42
C ASN A 247 6.02 -11.75 -13.17
N ILE A 248 7.07 -11.99 -12.39
CA ILE A 248 8.20 -11.06 -12.28
C ILE A 248 9.18 -11.40 -13.40
N VAL A 249 9.45 -10.42 -14.27
CA VAL A 249 10.51 -10.50 -15.28
C VAL A 249 11.76 -9.86 -14.71
N GLU A 250 12.83 -10.65 -14.62
CA GLU A 250 14.13 -10.22 -14.12
C GLU A 250 15.05 -9.96 -15.33
N ALA A 251 15.49 -8.73 -15.51
CA ALA A 251 16.34 -8.34 -16.64
C ALA A 251 17.36 -7.28 -16.19
N ASP A 252 18.63 -7.48 -16.55
CA ASP A 252 19.73 -6.53 -16.30
C ASP A 252 19.88 -6.07 -14.84
N GLY A 253 19.42 -6.88 -13.88
CA GLY A 253 19.47 -6.56 -12.45
C GLY A 253 18.31 -5.71 -11.93
N ASP A 254 17.29 -5.48 -12.77
CA ASP A 254 16.01 -4.83 -12.45
C ASP A 254 14.86 -5.84 -12.53
N PHE A 255 13.84 -5.64 -11.68
CA PHE A 255 12.66 -6.51 -11.63
C PHE A 255 11.43 -5.76 -12.15
N ARG A 256 10.68 -6.40 -13.04
CA ARG A 256 9.44 -5.83 -13.60
C ARG A 256 8.26 -6.74 -13.36
N ALA A 257 7.14 -6.16 -13.00
CA ALA A 257 5.85 -6.85 -12.90
C ALA A 257 4.77 -6.01 -13.57
N SER A 258 3.75 -6.67 -14.11
CA SER A 258 2.60 -5.99 -14.70
C SER A 258 1.31 -6.45 -14.02
N PHE A 259 0.42 -5.49 -13.82
CA PHE A 259 -0.82 -5.65 -13.09
C PHE A 259 -1.99 -5.07 -13.90
N ARG A 260 -3.22 -5.50 -13.61
CA ARG A 260 -4.45 -5.06 -14.30
C ARG A 260 -4.37 -5.29 -15.82
N ASP A 261 -4.03 -6.50 -16.25
CA ASP A 261 -3.93 -6.88 -17.67
C ASP A 261 -3.03 -5.94 -18.51
N GLY A 262 -1.94 -5.43 -17.92
CA GLY A 262 -1.02 -4.53 -18.61
C GLY A 262 -1.25 -3.04 -18.36
N ALA A 263 -2.34 -2.65 -17.69
CA ALA A 263 -2.62 -1.24 -17.41
C ALA A 263 -1.61 -0.59 -16.45
N VAL A 264 -0.95 -1.38 -15.61
CA VAL A 264 0.10 -0.90 -14.69
C VAL A 264 1.37 -1.72 -14.85
N SER A 265 2.50 -1.03 -14.93
CA SER A 265 3.83 -1.65 -14.86
C SER A 265 4.57 -1.14 -13.62
N VAL A 266 5.03 -2.06 -12.79
CA VAL A 266 5.95 -1.78 -11.68
C VAL A 266 7.35 -2.16 -12.11
N GLU A 267 8.30 -1.26 -11.90
CA GLU A 267 9.72 -1.45 -12.23
C GLU A 267 10.55 -1.18 -10.96
N CYS A 268 11.12 -2.23 -10.36
CA CYS A 268 12.11 -2.11 -9.31
C CYS A 268 13.49 -1.96 -9.94
N VAL A 269 14.05 -0.76 -9.86
CA VAL A 269 15.34 -0.38 -10.46
C VAL A 269 16.43 -0.35 -9.40
N ARG A 270 17.57 -0.96 -9.67
CA ARG A 270 18.71 -0.93 -8.76
C ARG A 270 19.39 0.44 -8.81
N ILE A 271 19.38 1.19 -7.71
CA ILE A 271 20.08 2.48 -7.61
C ILE A 271 21.41 2.34 -6.88
N GLN A 272 22.50 2.79 -7.52
CA GLN A 272 23.87 2.73 -6.97
C GLN A 272 24.38 4.12 -6.56
N ASP A 273 23.68 5.19 -6.94
CA ASP A 273 23.97 6.57 -6.59
C ASP A 273 22.73 7.29 -6.02
N ALA A 274 22.94 8.52 -5.52
CA ALA A 274 21.90 9.30 -4.83
C ALA A 274 20.76 9.80 -5.73
N PHE A 275 20.92 9.75 -7.06
CA PHE A 275 19.96 10.27 -8.02
C PHE A 275 19.23 9.13 -8.76
N GLY A 276 19.90 8.02 -9.06
CA GLY A 276 19.30 6.87 -9.73
C GLY A 276 18.65 7.25 -11.07
N PRO A 277 17.46 6.70 -11.42
CA PRO A 277 16.83 6.95 -12.72
C PRO A 277 16.39 8.41 -12.91
N THR A 278 16.33 9.20 -11.84
CA THR A 278 15.82 10.59 -11.89
C THR A 278 16.69 11.54 -12.71
N ILE A 279 17.94 11.16 -13.01
CA ILE A 279 18.87 11.94 -13.85
C ILE A 279 19.30 11.19 -15.12
N THR A 280 18.72 10.02 -15.39
CA THR A 280 18.94 9.26 -16.64
C THR A 280 17.67 9.16 -17.48
N MET A 281 16.50 9.36 -16.87
CA MET A 281 15.19 9.38 -17.52
C MET A 281 14.62 10.82 -17.53
N PRO A 282 14.74 11.57 -18.64
CA PRO A 282 14.26 12.95 -18.71
C PRO A 282 12.73 13.05 -18.65
N GLU A 283 12.01 12.00 -19.05
CA GLU A 283 10.55 11.96 -19.17
C GLU A 283 9.81 11.86 -17.82
N LEU A 284 10.53 11.61 -16.72
CA LEU A 284 9.93 11.52 -15.40
C LEU A 284 9.31 12.86 -14.99
N SER A 285 8.13 12.78 -14.36
CA SER A 285 7.34 13.96 -13.98
C SER A 285 7.15 14.12 -12.47
N SER A 286 7.24 13.02 -11.71
CA SER A 286 6.98 13.03 -10.26
C SER A 286 7.99 12.19 -9.48
N LEU A 287 8.29 12.62 -8.26
CA LEU A 287 9.12 11.89 -7.30
C LEU A 287 8.48 11.97 -5.92
N VAL A 288 8.13 10.81 -5.38
CA VAL A 288 7.58 10.67 -4.04
C VAL A 288 8.74 10.49 -3.06
N VAL A 289 8.73 11.28 -2.01
CA VAL A 289 9.73 11.28 -0.94
C VAL A 289 9.06 11.14 0.42
N SER A 290 9.73 10.50 1.36
CA SER A 290 9.39 10.64 2.79
C SER A 290 10.02 11.92 3.35
N ALA A 291 9.60 12.34 4.55
CA ALA A 291 10.25 13.41 5.30
C ALA A 291 11.78 13.22 5.43
N GLU A 292 12.24 11.97 5.60
CA GLU A 292 13.67 11.61 5.67
C GLU A 292 14.44 11.95 4.38
N THR A 293 13.76 11.91 3.23
CA THR A 293 14.37 12.06 1.88
C THR A 293 13.99 13.37 1.18
N ARG A 294 13.35 14.31 1.90
CA ARG A 294 12.96 15.63 1.38
C ARG A 294 14.13 16.38 0.73
N SER A 295 15.28 16.41 1.39
CA SER A 295 16.50 17.05 0.87
C SER A 295 17.05 16.36 -0.39
N GLY A 296 16.84 15.03 -0.51
CA GLY A 296 17.19 14.27 -1.71
C GLY A 296 16.36 14.69 -2.92
N GLY A 297 15.05 14.92 -2.75
CA GLY A 297 14.18 15.43 -3.81
C GLY A 297 14.62 16.79 -4.35
N GLN A 298 15.06 17.69 -3.47
CA GLN A 298 15.61 18.99 -3.88
C GLN A 298 16.92 18.83 -4.67
N ALA A 299 17.85 18.00 -4.18
CA ALA A 299 19.11 17.75 -4.86
C ALA A 299 18.93 17.14 -6.27
N VAL A 300 17.92 16.28 -6.45
CA VAL A 300 17.53 15.74 -7.76
C VAL A 300 17.12 16.86 -8.71
N ASN A 301 16.26 17.79 -8.27
CA ASN A 301 15.81 18.89 -9.11
C ASN A 301 16.92 19.87 -9.47
N ASP A 302 17.84 20.15 -8.54
CA ASP A 302 19.04 20.96 -8.83
C ASP A 302 19.91 20.30 -9.91
N LYS A 303 20.10 18.97 -9.83
CA LYS A 303 20.87 18.22 -10.82
C LYS A 303 20.17 18.21 -12.18
N ARG A 304 18.85 18.03 -12.21
CA ARG A 304 18.03 18.07 -13.44
C ARG A 304 18.07 19.46 -14.08
N ALA A 305 18.02 20.53 -13.30
CA ALA A 305 18.18 21.89 -13.81
C ALA A 305 19.55 22.10 -14.47
N GLY A 306 20.63 21.56 -13.86
CA GLY A 306 21.97 21.57 -14.45
C GLY A 306 22.09 20.79 -15.77
N LEU A 307 21.22 19.80 -16.01
CA LEU A 307 21.11 19.05 -17.27
C LEU A 307 20.14 19.69 -18.27
N GLY A 308 19.46 20.79 -17.90
CA GLY A 308 18.46 21.45 -18.72
C GLY A 308 17.12 20.72 -18.78
N TRP A 309 16.82 19.86 -17.80
CA TRP A 309 15.59 19.06 -17.76
C TRP A 309 14.52 19.71 -16.88
N ALA A 310 13.26 19.35 -17.14
CA ALA A 310 12.14 19.81 -16.33
C ALA A 310 12.26 19.28 -14.88
N PRO A 311 11.94 20.10 -13.86
CA PRO A 311 11.93 19.64 -12.48
C PRO A 311 10.84 18.59 -12.28
N LEU A 312 11.09 17.65 -11.37
CA LEU A 312 10.08 16.70 -10.89
C LEU A 312 9.17 17.39 -9.89
N GLN A 313 7.88 17.07 -9.94
CA GLN A 313 6.97 17.37 -8.85
C GLN A 313 7.33 16.49 -7.64
N ILE A 314 7.81 17.13 -6.58
CA ILE A 314 8.17 16.44 -5.34
C ILE A 314 6.92 16.30 -4.48
N LEU A 315 6.58 15.07 -4.15
CA LEU A 315 5.41 14.73 -3.36
C LEU A 315 5.87 14.10 -2.05
N GLU A 316 5.62 14.79 -0.95
CA GLU A 316 6.04 14.32 0.36
C GLU A 316 4.93 13.52 1.04
N VAL A 317 5.24 12.28 1.40
CA VAL A 317 4.40 11.46 2.27
C VAL A 317 4.93 11.62 3.69
N ASP A 318 4.13 12.23 4.56
CA ASP A 318 4.43 12.29 5.99
C ASP A 318 4.25 10.90 6.59
N VAL A 319 5.34 10.14 6.62
CA VAL A 319 5.38 8.82 7.23
C VAL A 319 5.37 9.05 8.74
N LEU A 320 4.18 8.97 9.32
CA LEU A 320 3.91 9.20 10.75
C LEU A 320 5.07 8.74 11.65
N ASP A 321 5.84 9.71 12.16
CA ASP A 321 6.53 9.52 13.43
C ASP A 321 5.45 9.54 14.51
N ALA A 322 5.07 8.35 14.98
CA ALA A 322 4.15 8.21 16.11
C ALA A 322 4.86 8.53 17.44
N GLY A 323 5.51 9.69 17.51
CA GLY A 323 6.35 10.10 18.63
C GLY A 323 6.84 11.54 18.55
N SER A 324 5.94 12.51 18.59
CA SER A 324 6.25 13.88 19.05
C SER A 324 4.97 14.58 19.50
N GLY A 325 4.41 14.09 20.60
CA GLY A 325 3.61 14.94 21.48
C GLY A 325 4.56 15.74 22.36
N GLU A 326 4.84 16.98 22.00
CA GLU A 326 5.42 18.01 22.86
C GLU A 326 4.56 19.28 22.68
N GLY A 327 3.93 19.93 23.66
CA GLY A 327 3.65 19.74 25.10
C GLY A 327 2.38 20.57 25.42
N HIS A 328 1.63 20.34 26.50
CA HIS A 328 1.95 20.82 27.85
C HIS A 328 0.99 20.23 28.91
N ASP A 329 1.55 20.05 30.11
CA ASP A 329 0.94 19.97 31.45
C ASP A 329 0.48 18.61 32.02
N ALA A 330 1.40 18.05 32.81
CA ALA A 330 1.24 17.53 34.18
C ALA A 330 0.17 16.44 34.47
N GLU A 331 0.59 15.17 34.51
CA GLU A 331 0.66 14.31 35.73
C GLU A 331 0.70 12.80 35.36
N GLN A 332 1.76 12.14 35.85
CA GLN A 332 2.02 10.68 36.02
C GLN A 332 2.05 9.72 34.81
N PRO A 333 3.05 8.80 34.76
CA PRO A 333 3.35 8.00 33.58
C PRO A 333 2.67 6.61 33.65
N THR A 334 1.70 6.35 32.77
CA THR A 334 1.34 4.98 32.40
C THR A 334 2.12 4.56 31.16
N GLN A 335 2.78 3.42 31.25
CA GLN A 335 3.67 2.85 30.25
C GLN A 335 2.96 2.55 28.93
N THR A 336 3.01 3.47 27.98
CA THR A 336 2.74 3.18 26.54
C THR A 336 3.70 4.00 25.69
N GLY A 337 4.99 3.68 25.78
CA GLY A 337 6.04 4.32 25.01
C GLY A 337 7.03 3.28 24.51
N ASP A 338 6.64 2.43 23.55
CA ASP A 338 7.60 1.50 22.93
C ASP A 338 7.17 0.90 21.57
N PHE A 339 6.22 1.49 20.84
CA PHE A 339 5.80 0.94 19.54
C PHE A 339 6.54 1.58 18.36
N ALA A 340 6.77 2.90 18.38
CA ALA A 340 7.39 3.62 17.27
C ALA A 340 8.89 3.31 17.07
N SER A 341 9.64 3.16 18.18
CA SER A 341 11.05 2.74 18.18
C SER A 341 11.27 1.36 17.56
N LYS A 342 10.23 0.51 17.52
CA LYS A 342 10.29 -0.88 17.01
C LYS A 342 9.95 -1.03 15.53
N ILE A 343 9.59 0.05 14.81
CA ILE A 343 9.07 -0.01 13.42
C ILE A 343 10.08 0.52 12.38
N SER A 344 11.31 0.88 12.77
CA SER A 344 12.35 1.26 11.80
C SER A 344 13.14 0.04 11.31
N SER A 345 13.53 0.02 10.03
CA SER A 345 14.48 -0.96 9.48
C SER A 345 15.75 -1.11 10.33
N THR A 346 16.18 -0.04 11.01
CA THR A 346 17.34 -0.07 11.91
C THR A 346 17.05 -0.84 13.20
N ALA A 347 15.84 -0.70 13.76
CA ALA A 347 15.43 -1.42 14.97
C ALA A 347 15.26 -2.92 14.70
N ILE A 348 14.72 -3.29 13.53
CA ILE A 348 14.61 -4.69 13.10
C ILE A 348 15.99 -5.33 13.00
N ARG A 349 16.95 -4.64 12.36
CA ARG A 349 18.35 -5.11 12.28
C ARG A 349 19.02 -5.21 13.65
N GLN A 350 18.77 -4.26 14.54
CA GLN A 350 19.30 -4.31 15.91
C GLN A 350 18.79 -5.55 16.66
N ALA A 351 17.49 -5.82 16.61
CA ALA A 351 16.89 -7.02 17.22
C ALA A 351 17.43 -8.34 16.60
N LEU A 352 17.67 -8.36 15.28
CA LEU A 352 18.33 -9.49 14.61
C LEU A 352 19.79 -9.67 15.05
N SER A 353 20.50 -8.57 15.33
CA SER A 353 21.88 -8.63 15.83
C SER A 353 21.95 -9.15 17.27
N GLU A 354 20.99 -8.78 18.12
CA GLU A 354 20.91 -9.19 19.53
C GLU A 354 20.46 -10.65 19.68
N SER A 355 19.81 -11.23 18.66
CA SER A 355 19.34 -12.62 18.64
C SER A 355 20.28 -13.61 17.96
N ARG A 356 21.41 -13.14 17.40
CA ARG A 356 22.48 -14.05 16.92
C ARG A 356 23.24 -14.62 18.13
N PRO A 357 23.34 -15.96 18.27
CA PRO A 357 24.00 -16.61 19.40
C PRO A 357 25.54 -16.43 19.41
#